data_AF-A0A7S4R333-F1
#
_entry.id   AF-A0A7S4R333-F1
#
_cell.length_a   1.000
_cell.length_b   1.000
_cell.length_c   1.000
_cell.angle_alpha   90.00
_cell.angle_beta   90.00
_cell.angle_gamma   90.00
#
_symmetry.space_group_name_H-M   'P 1'
#
loop_
_entity.id
_entity.type
_entity.pdbx_description
1 polymer ?
#
loop_
_entity_poly.entity_id
_entity_poly.type
_entity_poly.pdbx_seq_one_letter_code
_entity_poly.pdbx_strand_id
1 'polypeptide(L)'
;QAAETRWRFWHAAPGRGTSRVAAAAVVAAGSRRSDSSGEGGSGGWLRSHGASAAAAPSAAGGARSSRAPPLGSMNHHFAASWLQSLSGKLESLTPWSWTSNRQGSCTTHRNLFREFFSTPFQKTLALVDEQKKTDFLGVIERNLFKFDEATQQFPLGCLCALLQHGKDSPRTQEKVVAWVDFLLGRLRAQGGWERAAVLEVVEECLSVPFQKFVPLMEEGLRARLADGLGEHLGRLEKEAQRRVLENLSALPARIEQVMAGCTEELNAWLESAPRYPSTPMALADTLVKLEHPLVKFFTEVKEEAKKESFLVAVALALQGLRTRFRWMCAVELELENTGKELQRRFFTVEGQGPVMDRWLSSRLKKYNAEVAARTSALAAEPSRSEALRDRLRQLFPARSEADPEAGWLPLDGPGAVASALVAWLGESSPGFFCPQHTLSRETLVGVLQRFGRHFEADPHGSRARLGTPSAEPPPPGDPPPPPRQPPPPQPPPQL
;
A
#
# COMPACT_ATOMS: atom_id res chain seq x y z
N GLN A 1 27.86 0.31 2.79
CA GLN A 1 28.33 -1.00 3.31
C GLN A 1 28.03 -1.18 4.81
N ALA A 2 28.75 -0.64 5.82
CA ALA A 2 28.40 -0.88 7.24
C ALA A 2 27.03 -0.32 7.71
N ALA A 3 26.52 0.73 7.06
CA ALA A 3 25.16 1.26 7.30
C ALA A 3 24.05 0.44 6.57
N GLU A 4 24.44 -0.34 5.57
CA GLU A 4 23.55 -1.13 4.71
C GLU A 4 23.40 -2.55 5.27
N THR A 5 24.46 -3.08 5.90
CA THR A 5 24.42 -4.30 6.73
C THR A 5 23.56 -4.12 8.00
N ARG A 6 23.38 -2.89 8.50
CA ARG A 6 22.49 -2.58 9.64
C ARG A 6 21.01 -2.55 9.29
N TRP A 7 20.66 -2.32 8.03
CA TRP A 7 19.25 -2.36 7.59
C TRP A 7 18.75 -3.82 7.45
N ARG A 8 19.64 -4.76 7.08
CA ARG A 8 19.36 -6.20 7.18
C ARG A 8 19.11 -6.67 8.61
N PHE A 9 19.61 -5.95 9.62
CA PHE A 9 19.36 -6.24 11.05
C PHE A 9 17.92 -5.92 11.48
N TRP A 10 17.20 -5.06 10.74
CA TRP A 10 15.78 -4.80 10.96
C TRP A 10 14.90 -5.97 10.47
N HIS A 11 15.38 -6.76 9.50
CA HIS A 11 14.70 -7.95 8.96
C HIS A 11 15.21 -9.28 9.56
N ALA A 12 16.37 -9.29 10.20
CA ALA A 12 16.88 -10.44 10.95
C ALA A 12 16.66 -10.22 12.45
N ALA A 13 15.47 -10.54 12.95
CA ALA A 13 15.31 -10.79 14.38
C ALA A 13 15.82 -12.21 14.69
N PRO A 14 16.90 -12.41 15.46
CA PRO A 14 17.05 -13.65 16.21
C PRO A 14 16.19 -13.52 17.47
N GLY A 15 15.31 -14.50 17.66
CA GLY A 15 14.59 -14.67 18.90
C GLY A 15 15.54 -14.95 20.08
N ARG A 16 15.06 -14.58 21.26
CA ARG A 16 15.39 -15.11 22.59
C ARG A 16 16.83 -14.92 23.08
N GLY A 17 17.01 -13.88 23.91
CA GLY A 17 17.90 -13.96 25.07
C GLY A 17 17.16 -14.58 26.25
N THR A 18 17.17 -15.91 26.37
CA THR A 18 16.89 -16.58 27.65
C THR A 18 18.20 -17.03 28.27
N SER A 19 18.37 -16.64 29.52
CA SER A 19 19.43 -16.99 30.46
C SER A 19 20.01 -18.40 30.28
N ARG A 20 21.35 -18.49 30.14
CA ARG A 20 22.10 -19.73 30.27
C ARG A 20 22.52 -19.90 31.73
N VAL A 21 21.92 -20.87 32.41
CA VAL A 21 22.58 -21.70 33.42
C VAL A 21 22.59 -23.13 32.88
N ALA A 22 23.72 -23.79 33.08
CA ALA A 22 24.13 -25.06 32.48
C ALA A 22 23.25 -26.27 32.85
N ALA A 23 23.14 -27.23 31.92
CA ALA A 23 23.33 -28.67 32.17
C ALA A 23 23.27 -29.46 30.84
N ALA A 24 24.09 -30.50 30.77
CA ALA A 24 24.30 -31.36 29.61
C ALA A 24 23.34 -32.57 29.57
N ALA A 25 23.30 -33.21 28.39
CA ALA A 25 23.21 -34.66 28.12
C ALA A 25 22.03 -35.18 27.26
N VAL A 26 22.41 -35.62 26.04
CA VAL A 26 22.12 -36.89 25.32
C VAL A 26 20.71 -37.52 25.34
N VAL A 27 20.11 -37.72 24.14
CA VAL A 27 19.83 -39.00 23.45
C VAL A 27 18.79 -38.81 22.33
N ALA A 28 19.06 -39.46 21.22
CA ALA A 28 18.35 -39.50 19.95
C ALA A 28 16.93 -40.09 19.99
N ALA A 29 16.10 -39.67 19.02
CA ALA A 29 15.24 -40.56 18.22
C ALA A 29 14.72 -39.78 17.01
N GLY A 30 15.00 -40.30 15.82
CA GLY A 30 14.50 -39.77 14.56
C GLY A 30 13.01 -40.03 14.38
N SER A 31 12.35 -39.19 13.59
CA SER A 31 11.21 -39.63 12.81
C SER A 31 11.02 -38.76 11.57
N ARG A 32 10.67 -39.48 10.50
CA ARG A 32 10.51 -39.10 9.11
C ARG A 32 9.63 -37.84 8.93
N ARG A 33 10.04 -36.93 8.05
CA ARG A 33 9.12 -35.99 7.39
C ARG A 33 9.13 -36.27 5.89
N SER A 34 7.94 -36.64 5.44
CA SER A 34 7.52 -36.79 4.06
C SER A 34 7.39 -35.41 3.43
N ASP A 35 7.94 -35.29 2.22
CA ASP A 35 7.67 -34.20 1.30
C ASP A 35 6.19 -34.20 0.91
N SER A 36 5.54 -33.04 1.00
CA SER A 36 4.32 -32.75 0.26
C SER A 36 4.46 -31.38 -0.39
N SER A 37 4.81 -31.43 -1.67
CA SER A 37 4.69 -30.37 -2.66
C SER A 37 3.25 -29.83 -2.67
N GLY A 38 3.09 -28.57 -2.24
CA GLY A 38 1.85 -27.82 -2.38
C GLY A 38 1.80 -27.14 -3.74
N GLU A 39 1.04 -27.69 -4.68
CA GLU A 39 0.63 -26.99 -5.89
C GLU A 39 -0.37 -25.88 -5.53
N GLY A 40 -0.01 -24.65 -5.84
CA GLY A 40 -0.89 -23.49 -5.77
C GLY A 40 -1.90 -23.51 -6.92
N GLY A 41 -3.11 -24.00 -6.67
CA GLY A 41 -4.24 -23.88 -7.58
C GLY A 41 -4.91 -22.49 -7.47
N SER A 42 -4.48 -21.56 -8.31
CA SER A 42 -5.10 -20.24 -8.50
C SER A 42 -6.34 -20.31 -9.40
N GLY A 43 -7.48 -19.84 -8.88
CA GLY A 43 -8.42 -18.94 -9.58
C GLY A 43 -8.99 -19.35 -10.94
N GLY A 44 -9.94 -20.30 -10.97
CA GLY A 44 -10.78 -20.59 -12.14
C GLY A 44 -12.28 -20.55 -11.82
N TRP A 45 -12.82 -19.39 -11.41
CA TRP A 45 -14.23 -19.28 -10.97
C TRP A 45 -15.11 -18.29 -11.75
N LEU A 46 -14.60 -17.61 -12.78
CA LEU A 46 -15.37 -16.58 -13.50
C LEU A 46 -15.23 -16.71 -15.03
N ARG A 47 -16.01 -17.60 -15.63
CA ARG A 47 -16.50 -17.43 -17.01
C ARG A 47 -18.02 -17.46 -16.99
N SER A 48 -18.62 -16.30 -17.23
CA SER A 48 -20.04 -16.10 -17.44
C SER A 48 -20.45 -16.67 -18.80
N HIS A 49 -21.43 -17.58 -18.82
CA HIS A 49 -22.26 -17.82 -19.98
C HIS A 49 -23.45 -16.84 -19.92
N GLY A 50 -23.30 -15.68 -20.54
CA GLY A 50 -24.42 -14.82 -20.91
C GLY A 50 -24.69 -15.01 -22.40
N ALA A 51 -25.68 -15.83 -22.74
CA ALA A 51 -26.19 -15.94 -24.11
C ALA A 51 -27.72 -15.76 -24.07
N SER A 52 -28.15 -14.55 -24.42
CA SER A 52 -29.53 -14.23 -24.77
C SER A 52 -29.78 -14.69 -26.20
N ALA A 53 -30.78 -15.55 -26.41
CA ALA A 53 -31.25 -15.93 -27.74
C ALA A 53 -32.76 -15.71 -27.83
N ALA A 54 -33.14 -14.78 -28.71
CA ALA A 54 -34.50 -14.51 -29.13
C ALA A 54 -35.04 -15.66 -29.99
N ALA A 55 -36.33 -15.95 -29.84
CA ALA A 55 -37.05 -17.01 -30.53
C ALA A 55 -37.70 -16.52 -31.83
N ALA A 56 -37.73 -17.38 -32.84
CA ALA A 56 -38.80 -17.48 -33.84
C ALA A 56 -38.87 -18.91 -34.41
N PRO A 57 -40.05 -19.39 -34.87
CA PRO A 57 -40.37 -20.81 -34.96
C PRO A 57 -40.30 -21.39 -36.37
N SER A 58 -40.08 -22.70 -36.50
CA SER A 58 -40.53 -23.46 -37.68
C SER A 58 -40.63 -24.97 -37.40
N ALA A 59 -41.45 -25.62 -38.20
CA ALA A 59 -42.29 -26.77 -37.89
C ALA A 59 -41.73 -28.14 -38.31
N ALA A 60 -42.34 -29.16 -37.69
CA ALA A 60 -42.67 -30.51 -38.19
C ALA A 60 -41.58 -31.43 -38.78
N GLY A 61 -41.50 -32.63 -38.22
CA GLY A 61 -40.86 -33.79 -38.84
C GLY A 61 -40.61 -34.93 -37.86
N GLY A 62 -41.56 -35.86 -37.75
CA GLY A 62 -41.49 -36.98 -36.83
C GLY A 62 -40.45 -38.03 -37.20
N ALA A 63 -39.70 -38.48 -36.19
CA ALA A 63 -39.13 -39.82 -36.13
C ALA A 63 -38.97 -40.20 -34.65
N ARG A 64 -39.80 -41.13 -34.17
CA ARG A 64 -39.68 -41.75 -32.84
C ARG A 64 -38.44 -42.65 -32.83
N SER A 65 -37.29 -42.03 -32.62
CA SER A 65 -36.11 -42.72 -32.13
C SER A 65 -36.20 -42.74 -30.61
N SER A 66 -36.16 -43.93 -30.01
CA SER A 66 -36.05 -44.13 -28.56
C SER A 66 -34.70 -43.57 -28.10
N ARG A 67 -34.67 -42.26 -27.93
CA ARG A 67 -33.51 -41.48 -27.49
C ARG A 67 -33.26 -41.89 -26.04
N ALA A 68 -32.15 -42.58 -25.80
CA ALA A 68 -31.65 -42.79 -24.45
C ALA A 68 -31.70 -41.44 -23.71
N PRO A 69 -32.21 -41.40 -22.46
CA PRO A 69 -32.34 -40.15 -21.75
C PRO A 69 -30.97 -39.46 -21.75
N PRO A 70 -30.88 -38.18 -22.14
CA PRO A 70 -29.61 -37.48 -22.16
C PRO A 70 -28.99 -37.61 -20.76
N LEU A 71 -27.72 -37.98 -20.67
CA LEU A 71 -26.99 -38.22 -19.42
C LEU A 71 -27.11 -37.06 -18.40
N GLY A 72 -27.49 -35.86 -18.85
CA GLY A 72 -27.85 -34.74 -17.97
C GLY A 72 -29.11 -34.97 -17.10
N SER A 73 -30.11 -35.73 -17.57
CA SER A 73 -31.39 -35.94 -16.87
C SER A 73 -31.21 -36.66 -15.52
N MET A 74 -30.34 -37.67 -15.43
CA MET A 74 -30.07 -38.36 -14.17
C MET A 74 -29.44 -37.43 -13.12
N ASN A 75 -28.56 -36.52 -13.55
CA ASN A 75 -27.88 -35.60 -12.65
C ASN A 75 -28.85 -34.56 -12.06
N HIS A 76 -29.84 -34.10 -12.83
CA HIS A 76 -30.88 -33.18 -12.35
C HIS A 76 -31.81 -33.82 -11.30
N HIS A 77 -32.25 -35.06 -11.53
CA HIS A 77 -33.10 -35.77 -10.56
C HIS A 77 -32.38 -36.06 -9.25
N PHE A 78 -31.11 -36.47 -9.33
CA PHE A 78 -30.27 -36.65 -8.15
C PHE A 78 -30.11 -35.34 -7.37
N ALA A 79 -29.77 -34.24 -8.05
CA ALA A 79 -29.57 -32.95 -7.41
C ALA A 79 -30.84 -32.43 -6.71
N ALA A 80 -32.02 -32.59 -7.34
CA ALA A 80 -33.29 -32.21 -6.75
C ALA A 80 -33.67 -33.06 -5.52
N SER A 81 -33.50 -34.39 -5.60
CA SER A 81 -33.75 -35.29 -4.48
C SER A 81 -32.80 -35.02 -3.30
N TRP A 82 -31.53 -34.74 -3.61
CA TRP A 82 -30.54 -34.37 -2.63
C TRP A 82 -30.88 -33.05 -1.92
N LEU A 83 -31.32 -32.00 -2.64
CA LEU A 83 -31.81 -30.76 -2.02
C LEU A 83 -33.02 -31.02 -1.11
N GLN A 84 -33.98 -31.83 -1.55
CA GLN A 84 -35.15 -32.18 -0.74
C GLN A 84 -34.74 -32.90 0.56
N SER A 85 -33.73 -33.78 0.50
CA SER A 85 -33.16 -34.43 1.68
C SER A 85 -32.50 -33.40 2.62
N LEU A 86 -31.79 -32.41 2.08
CA LEU A 86 -31.21 -31.32 2.88
C LEU A 86 -32.28 -30.43 3.51
N SER A 87 -33.36 -30.10 2.80
CA SER A 87 -34.51 -29.36 3.36
C SER A 87 -35.11 -30.09 4.55
N GLY A 88 -35.39 -31.39 4.41
CA GLY A 88 -35.93 -32.19 5.50
C GLY A 88 -35.00 -32.24 6.72
N LYS A 89 -33.69 -32.34 6.49
CA LYS A 89 -32.69 -32.25 7.57
C LYS A 89 -32.73 -30.89 8.28
N LEU A 90 -32.77 -29.78 7.54
CA LEU A 90 -32.87 -28.42 8.08
C LEU A 90 -34.14 -28.20 8.90
N GLU A 91 -35.28 -28.66 8.40
CA GLU A 91 -36.57 -28.54 9.08
C GLU A 91 -36.59 -29.36 10.39
N SER A 92 -35.95 -30.54 10.38
CA SER A 92 -35.81 -31.39 11.56
C SER A 92 -34.80 -30.88 12.60
N LEU A 93 -34.00 -29.85 12.27
CA LEU A 93 -33.08 -29.26 13.26
C LEU A 93 -33.89 -28.65 14.39
N THR A 94 -33.50 -28.99 15.62
CA THR A 94 -33.90 -28.24 16.82
C THR A 94 -33.05 -26.97 16.92
N PRO A 95 -33.57 -25.87 17.50
CA PRO A 95 -32.77 -24.67 17.74
C PRO A 95 -31.45 -25.00 18.45
N TRP A 96 -30.35 -24.37 18.02
CA TRP A 96 -29.07 -24.56 18.65
C TRP A 96 -29.14 -24.15 20.12
N SER A 97 -28.67 -25.03 21.00
CA SER A 97 -28.53 -24.74 22.41
C SER A 97 -27.21 -25.26 22.93
N TRP A 98 -26.63 -24.57 23.91
CA TRP A 98 -25.35 -24.96 24.50
C TRP A 98 -25.40 -26.35 25.15
N THR A 99 -26.57 -26.74 25.68
CA THR A 99 -26.84 -28.09 26.23
C THR A 99 -26.84 -29.16 25.14
N SER A 100 -27.39 -28.87 23.95
CA SER A 100 -27.34 -29.74 22.77
C SER A 100 -25.91 -30.03 22.28
N ASN A 101 -24.97 -29.10 22.49
CA ASN A 101 -23.57 -29.29 22.09
C ASN A 101 -22.85 -30.36 22.92
N ARG A 102 -23.20 -30.53 24.20
CA ARG A 102 -22.66 -31.61 25.05
C ARG A 102 -23.24 -32.99 24.73
N GLN A 103 -24.42 -33.06 24.13
CA GLN A 103 -25.11 -34.32 23.80
C GLN A 103 -24.85 -34.83 22.38
N GLY A 104 -24.01 -34.15 21.59
CA GLY A 104 -23.62 -34.59 20.24
C GLY A 104 -24.59 -34.21 19.11
N SER A 105 -25.73 -33.58 19.40
CA SER A 105 -26.68 -33.10 18.37
C SER A 105 -26.21 -31.87 17.59
N CYS A 106 -25.12 -31.22 18.02
CA CYS A 106 -24.43 -30.17 17.26
C CYS A 106 -23.58 -30.67 16.09
N THR A 107 -23.36 -31.99 15.96
CA THR A 107 -22.64 -32.54 14.81
C THR A 107 -23.40 -32.31 13.51
N THR A 108 -24.73 -32.45 13.52
CA THR A 108 -25.58 -32.20 12.35
C THR A 108 -25.51 -30.75 11.88
N HIS A 109 -25.58 -29.77 12.79
CA HIS A 109 -25.45 -28.35 12.47
C HIS A 109 -24.11 -28.04 11.81
N ARG A 110 -23.01 -28.51 12.42
CA ARG A 110 -21.65 -28.34 11.89
C ARG A 110 -21.46 -29.02 10.54
N ASN A 111 -22.02 -30.21 10.36
CA ASN A 111 -21.93 -30.96 9.10
C ASN A 111 -22.71 -30.26 7.98
N LEU A 112 -23.93 -29.79 8.25
CA LEU A 112 -24.71 -29.02 7.29
C LEU A 112 -24.01 -27.71 6.93
N PHE A 113 -23.51 -26.97 7.93
CA PHE A 113 -22.75 -25.75 7.70
C PHE A 113 -21.54 -26.01 6.78
N ARG A 114 -20.73 -27.02 7.08
CA ARG A 114 -19.59 -27.42 6.23
C ARG A 114 -20.03 -27.82 4.83
N GLU A 115 -21.13 -28.56 4.72
CA GLU A 115 -21.69 -28.99 3.44
C GLU A 115 -22.04 -27.77 2.56
N PHE A 116 -22.72 -26.76 3.10
CA PHE A 116 -23.13 -25.57 2.34
C PHE A 116 -21.96 -24.76 1.77
N PHE A 117 -20.80 -24.79 2.43
CA PHE A 117 -19.58 -24.12 1.94
C PHE A 117 -18.66 -25.03 1.14
N SER A 118 -19.03 -26.29 0.94
CA SER A 118 -18.26 -27.27 0.20
C SER A 118 -18.37 -27.05 -1.32
N THR A 119 -17.30 -27.35 -2.05
CA THR A 119 -17.30 -27.31 -3.52
C THR A 119 -18.32 -28.29 -4.14
N PRO A 120 -18.49 -29.53 -3.62
CA PRO A 120 -19.54 -30.42 -4.09
C PRO A 120 -20.93 -29.81 -3.99
N PHE A 121 -21.27 -29.16 -2.88
CA PHE A 121 -22.58 -28.53 -2.71
C PHE A 121 -22.84 -27.49 -3.80
N GLN A 122 -21.87 -26.60 -4.05
CA GLN A 122 -22.00 -25.55 -5.06
C GLN A 122 -22.15 -26.12 -6.49
N LYS A 123 -21.39 -27.17 -6.80
CA LYS A 123 -21.50 -27.88 -8.10
C LYS A 123 -22.85 -28.55 -8.27
N THR A 124 -23.34 -29.22 -7.24
CA THR A 124 -24.66 -29.89 -7.27
C THR A 124 -25.78 -28.87 -7.36
N LEU A 125 -25.68 -27.77 -6.60
CA LEU A 125 -26.66 -26.69 -6.65
C LEU A 125 -26.74 -26.11 -8.05
N ALA A 126 -25.63 -25.88 -8.75
CA ALA A 126 -25.61 -25.37 -10.13
C ALA A 126 -26.40 -26.24 -11.13
N LEU A 127 -26.59 -27.54 -10.84
CA LEU A 127 -27.39 -28.46 -11.66
C LEU A 127 -28.89 -28.36 -11.37
N VAL A 128 -29.33 -27.66 -10.35
CA VAL A 128 -30.75 -27.55 -10.00
C VAL A 128 -31.40 -26.41 -10.78
N ASP A 129 -32.69 -26.55 -11.10
CA ASP A 129 -33.48 -25.45 -11.65
C ASP A 129 -33.57 -24.25 -10.68
N GLU A 130 -33.63 -23.03 -11.22
CA GLU A 130 -33.61 -21.80 -10.42
C GLU A 130 -34.77 -21.70 -9.41
N GLN A 131 -35.94 -22.26 -9.75
CA GLN A 131 -37.09 -22.24 -8.85
C GLN A 131 -36.81 -23.07 -7.59
N LYS A 132 -36.39 -24.34 -7.76
CA LYS A 132 -36.05 -25.21 -6.63
C LYS A 132 -34.86 -24.71 -5.83
N LYS A 133 -33.88 -24.06 -6.47
CA LYS A 133 -32.79 -23.37 -5.75
C LYS A 133 -33.37 -22.29 -4.84
N THR A 134 -34.22 -21.43 -5.38
CA THR A 134 -34.84 -20.32 -4.64
C THR A 134 -35.68 -20.86 -3.46
N ASP A 135 -36.51 -21.88 -3.71
CA ASP A 135 -37.33 -22.51 -2.67
C ASP A 135 -36.45 -23.10 -1.55
N PHE A 136 -35.37 -23.80 -1.92
CA PHE A 136 -34.41 -24.36 -0.97
C PHE A 136 -33.69 -23.29 -0.14
N LEU A 137 -33.25 -22.20 -0.77
CA LEU A 137 -32.60 -21.10 -0.06
C LEU A 137 -33.57 -20.40 0.90
N GLY A 138 -34.86 -20.30 0.54
CA GLY A 138 -35.92 -19.85 1.46
C GLY A 138 -36.14 -20.80 2.65
N VAL A 139 -35.88 -22.10 2.50
CA VAL A 139 -35.85 -23.05 3.64
C VAL A 139 -34.65 -22.75 4.54
N ILE A 140 -33.45 -22.52 3.99
CA ILE A 140 -32.28 -22.15 4.80
C ILE A 140 -32.55 -20.85 5.57
N GLU A 141 -33.03 -19.80 4.89
CA GLU A 141 -33.30 -18.49 5.49
C GLU A 141 -34.29 -18.57 6.66
N ARG A 142 -35.40 -19.30 6.48
CA ARG A 142 -36.38 -19.53 7.55
C ARG A 142 -35.81 -20.30 8.74
N ASN A 143 -34.75 -21.08 8.55
CA ASN A 143 -34.12 -21.89 9.59
C ASN A 143 -32.79 -21.30 10.10
N LEU A 144 -32.39 -20.10 9.67
CA LEU A 144 -31.12 -19.47 10.12
C LEU A 144 -31.06 -19.35 11.64
N PHE A 145 -32.17 -18.98 12.28
CA PHE A 145 -32.28 -18.82 13.74
C PHE A 145 -31.91 -20.10 14.51
N LYS A 146 -31.94 -21.27 13.86
CA LYS A 146 -31.58 -22.54 14.47
C LYS A 146 -30.07 -22.76 14.53
N PHE A 147 -29.28 -22.01 13.76
CA PHE A 147 -27.82 -22.03 13.85
C PHE A 147 -27.34 -21.09 14.96
N ASP A 148 -26.12 -21.29 15.45
CA ASP A 148 -25.52 -20.45 16.50
C ASP A 148 -25.58 -18.96 16.10
N GLU A 149 -26.36 -18.19 16.87
CA GLU A 149 -26.60 -16.75 16.71
C GLU A 149 -25.29 -15.95 16.63
N ALA A 150 -24.23 -16.44 17.29
CA ALA A 150 -22.98 -15.70 17.38
C ALA A 150 -22.05 -15.87 16.18
N THR A 151 -22.20 -16.90 15.34
CA THR A 151 -21.15 -17.21 14.33
C THR A 151 -21.66 -17.76 13.01
N GLN A 152 -22.68 -18.63 13.00
CA GLN A 152 -23.02 -19.40 11.80
C GLN A 152 -24.12 -18.75 10.95
N GLN A 153 -25.00 -17.96 11.57
CA GLN A 153 -26.14 -17.35 10.87
C GLN A 153 -25.69 -16.36 9.79
N PHE A 154 -24.64 -15.58 10.06
CA PHE A 154 -24.15 -14.56 9.14
C PHE A 154 -23.55 -15.14 7.85
N PRO A 155 -22.58 -16.08 7.90
CA PRO A 155 -22.07 -16.71 6.68
C PRO A 155 -23.17 -17.34 5.84
N LEU A 156 -24.12 -18.04 6.48
CA LEU A 156 -25.25 -18.68 5.79
C LEU A 156 -26.18 -17.66 5.15
N GLY A 157 -26.52 -16.58 5.86
CA GLY A 157 -27.32 -15.48 5.32
C GLY A 157 -26.64 -14.81 4.11
N CYS A 158 -25.32 -14.60 4.18
CA CYS A 158 -24.55 -14.08 3.05
C CYS A 158 -24.54 -15.05 1.86
N LEU A 159 -24.41 -16.36 2.10
CA LEU A 159 -24.46 -17.38 1.07
C LEU A 159 -25.84 -17.44 0.39
N CYS A 160 -26.93 -17.39 1.17
CA CYS A 160 -28.28 -17.37 0.61
C CYS A 160 -28.50 -16.13 -0.27
N ALA A 161 -28.17 -14.95 0.23
CA ALA A 161 -28.31 -13.72 -0.55
C ALA A 161 -27.45 -13.74 -1.83
N LEU A 162 -26.20 -14.22 -1.73
CA LEU A 162 -25.29 -14.36 -2.88
C LEU A 162 -25.86 -15.29 -3.95
N LEU A 163 -26.43 -16.43 -3.54
CA LEU A 163 -26.97 -17.43 -4.47
C LEU A 163 -28.33 -17.00 -5.06
N GLN A 164 -29.19 -16.31 -4.29
CA GLN A 164 -30.49 -15.86 -4.76
C GLN A 164 -30.41 -14.58 -5.60
N HIS A 165 -29.52 -13.66 -5.26
CA HIS A 165 -29.52 -12.30 -5.80
C HIS A 165 -28.26 -11.95 -6.57
N GLY A 166 -27.19 -12.74 -6.45
CA GLY A 166 -25.91 -12.48 -7.09
C GLY A 166 -24.98 -11.59 -6.26
N LYS A 167 -23.73 -11.50 -6.70
CA LYS A 167 -22.64 -10.81 -5.99
C LYS A 167 -22.81 -9.29 -5.90
N ASP A 168 -23.40 -8.69 -6.94
CA ASP A 168 -23.53 -7.24 -7.08
C ASP A 168 -24.88 -6.74 -6.54
N SER A 169 -25.68 -7.63 -5.93
CA SER A 169 -26.99 -7.25 -5.38
C SER A 169 -26.85 -6.46 -4.08
N PRO A 170 -27.62 -5.37 -3.89
CA PRO A 170 -27.70 -4.65 -2.63
C PRO A 170 -28.04 -5.56 -1.45
N ARG A 171 -28.89 -6.58 -1.64
CA ARG A 171 -29.26 -7.53 -0.58
C ARG A 171 -28.08 -8.37 -0.10
N THR A 172 -27.20 -8.77 -1.03
CA THR A 172 -25.96 -9.49 -0.68
C THR A 172 -25.05 -8.58 0.13
N GLN A 173 -24.89 -7.33 -0.30
CA GLN A 173 -24.09 -6.34 0.42
C GLN A 173 -24.65 -6.06 1.82
N GLU A 174 -25.97 -5.89 1.98
CA GLU A 174 -26.63 -5.71 3.28
C GLU A 174 -26.29 -6.83 4.27
N LYS A 175 -26.29 -8.10 3.82
CA LYS A 175 -25.94 -9.24 4.67
C LYS A 175 -24.46 -9.24 5.06
N VAL A 176 -23.57 -8.90 4.12
CA VAL A 176 -22.13 -8.80 4.39
C VAL A 176 -21.83 -7.65 5.35
N VAL A 177 -22.48 -6.49 5.16
CA VAL A 177 -22.41 -5.34 6.08
C VAL A 177 -22.85 -5.74 7.48
N ALA A 178 -24.00 -6.41 7.62
CA ALA A 178 -24.51 -6.87 8.91
C ALA A 178 -23.53 -7.82 9.62
N TRP A 179 -22.85 -8.71 8.89
CA TRP A 179 -21.83 -9.59 9.44
C TRP A 179 -20.61 -8.81 9.96
N VAL A 180 -20.10 -7.87 9.16
CA VAL A 180 -18.98 -7.02 9.58
C VAL A 180 -19.37 -6.16 10.78
N ASP A 181 -20.55 -5.55 10.78
CA ASP A 181 -21.03 -4.73 11.90
C ASP A 181 -21.22 -5.54 13.18
N PHE A 182 -21.67 -6.79 13.07
CA PHE A 182 -21.70 -7.72 14.20
C PHE A 182 -20.30 -7.99 14.76
N LEU A 183 -19.32 -8.31 13.90
CA LEU A 183 -17.94 -8.56 14.34
C LEU A 183 -17.30 -7.33 14.99
N LEU A 184 -17.46 -6.15 14.40
CA LEU A 184 -16.97 -4.90 14.97
C LEU A 184 -17.74 -4.53 16.25
N GLY A 185 -19.03 -4.82 16.33
CA GLY A 185 -19.84 -4.67 17.53
C GLY A 185 -19.30 -5.50 18.70
N ARG A 186 -18.87 -6.75 18.44
CA ARG A 186 -18.22 -7.60 19.44
C ARG A 186 -16.91 -7.02 19.97
N LEU A 187 -16.11 -6.38 19.10
CA LEU A 187 -14.88 -5.70 19.50
C LEU A 187 -15.13 -4.42 20.32
N ARG A 188 -16.25 -3.73 20.07
CA ARG A 188 -16.63 -2.51 20.81
C ARG A 188 -17.36 -2.78 22.12
N ALA A 189 -18.06 -3.91 22.23
CA ALA A 189 -18.75 -4.30 23.46
C ALA A 189 -17.76 -4.40 24.64
N GLN A 190 -18.27 -4.31 25.88
CA GLN A 190 -17.43 -4.27 27.10
C GLN A 190 -16.41 -5.42 27.21
N GLY A 191 -16.66 -6.56 26.55
CA GLY A 191 -15.72 -7.70 26.46
C GLY A 191 -14.67 -7.63 25.34
N GLY A 192 -14.76 -6.69 24.39
CA GLY A 192 -13.78 -6.54 23.29
C GLY A 192 -12.42 -5.98 23.75
N TRP A 193 -12.31 -5.64 25.03
CA TRP A 193 -11.04 -5.41 25.72
C TRP A 193 -10.28 -6.70 26.04
N GLU A 194 -10.99 -7.83 26.10
CA GLU A 194 -10.40 -9.12 26.38
C GLU A 194 -9.73 -9.71 25.14
N ARG A 195 -8.51 -10.21 25.32
CA ARG A 195 -7.74 -10.87 24.26
C ARG A 195 -8.49 -12.03 23.61
N ALA A 196 -9.30 -12.77 24.38
CA ALA A 196 -10.10 -13.89 23.88
C ALA A 196 -11.13 -13.44 22.83
N ALA A 197 -11.87 -12.35 23.11
CA ALA A 197 -12.84 -11.80 22.18
C ALA A 197 -12.18 -11.32 20.87
N VAL A 198 -11.01 -10.67 20.96
CA VAL A 198 -10.25 -10.26 19.77
C VAL A 198 -9.82 -11.48 18.95
N LEU A 199 -9.30 -12.52 19.60
CA LEU A 199 -8.89 -13.76 18.92
C LEU A 199 -10.06 -14.45 18.21
N GLU A 200 -11.23 -14.54 18.85
CA GLU A 200 -12.42 -15.13 18.23
C GLU A 200 -12.84 -14.36 16.97
N VAL A 201 -12.84 -13.03 17.03
CA VAL A 201 -13.17 -12.21 15.87
C VAL A 201 -12.13 -12.36 14.76
N VAL A 202 -10.82 -12.41 15.06
CA VAL A 202 -9.84 -12.61 13.98
C VAL A 202 -9.90 -14.02 13.41
N GLU A 203 -10.14 -15.07 14.20
CA GLU A 203 -10.32 -16.43 13.67
C GLU A 203 -11.54 -16.50 12.75
N GLU A 204 -12.62 -15.80 13.07
CA GLU A 204 -13.78 -15.67 12.18
C GLU A 204 -13.44 -14.93 10.89
N CYS A 205 -12.71 -13.80 10.99
CA CYS A 205 -12.22 -13.08 9.82
C CYS A 205 -11.27 -13.93 8.96
N LEU A 206 -10.47 -14.81 9.57
CA LEU A 206 -9.57 -15.73 8.88
C LEU A 206 -10.26 -17.01 8.39
N SER A 207 -11.54 -17.20 8.71
CA SER A 207 -12.30 -18.37 8.29
C SER A 207 -12.48 -18.40 6.77
N VAL A 208 -12.49 -19.60 6.21
CA VAL A 208 -12.72 -19.80 4.76
C VAL A 208 -14.04 -19.17 4.29
N PRO A 209 -15.18 -19.30 5.01
CA PRO A 209 -16.41 -18.60 4.65
C PRO A 209 -16.23 -17.09 4.55
N PHE A 210 -15.65 -16.44 5.57
CA PHE A 210 -15.50 -14.99 5.58
C PHE A 210 -14.59 -14.50 4.46
N GLN A 211 -13.45 -15.15 4.26
CA GLN A 211 -12.48 -14.80 3.20
C GLN A 211 -13.09 -14.88 1.79
N LYS A 212 -14.10 -15.72 1.56
CA LYS A 212 -14.83 -15.77 0.27
C LYS A 212 -15.65 -14.50 0.01
N PHE A 213 -16.12 -13.81 1.05
CA PHE A 213 -16.91 -12.58 0.94
C PHE A 213 -16.07 -11.31 0.96
N VAL A 214 -14.82 -11.35 1.44
CA VAL A 214 -13.93 -10.17 1.44
C VAL A 214 -13.80 -9.50 0.06
N PRO A 215 -13.60 -10.22 -1.06
CA PRO A 215 -13.56 -9.60 -2.38
C PRO A 215 -14.89 -9.01 -2.85
N LEU A 216 -16.01 -9.40 -2.24
CA LEU A 216 -17.34 -8.89 -2.56
C LEU A 216 -17.67 -7.61 -1.78
N MET A 217 -16.93 -7.32 -0.71
CA MET A 217 -17.13 -6.14 0.12
C MET A 217 -16.75 -4.86 -0.64
N GLU A 218 -17.62 -3.86 -0.54
CA GLU A 218 -17.29 -2.49 -0.94
C GLU A 218 -16.01 -1.99 -0.24
N GLU A 219 -15.27 -1.09 -0.91
CA GLU A 219 -14.01 -0.57 -0.39
C GLU A 219 -14.18 0.09 0.99
N GLY A 220 -15.25 0.88 1.18
CA GLY A 220 -15.55 1.51 2.47
C GLY A 220 -15.79 0.51 3.60
N LEU A 221 -16.43 -0.64 3.30
CA LEU A 221 -16.66 -1.70 4.27
C LEU A 221 -15.36 -2.43 4.64
N ARG A 222 -14.51 -2.71 3.65
CA ARG A 222 -13.18 -3.31 3.87
C ARG A 222 -12.28 -2.41 4.71
N ALA A 223 -12.29 -1.10 4.41
CA ALA A 223 -11.57 -0.10 5.20
C ALA A 223 -12.08 -0.07 6.64
N ARG A 224 -13.40 -0.02 6.86
CA ARG A 224 -14.02 -0.02 8.18
C ARG A 224 -13.68 -1.28 8.99
N LEU A 225 -13.70 -2.45 8.36
CA LEU A 225 -13.27 -3.71 8.97
C LEU A 225 -11.80 -3.66 9.39
N ALA A 226 -10.92 -3.23 8.47
CA ALA A 226 -9.50 -3.14 8.71
C ALA A 226 -9.15 -2.14 9.82
N ASP A 227 -9.76 -0.96 9.81
CA ASP A 227 -9.56 0.07 10.84
C ASP A 227 -10.04 -0.43 12.21
N GLY A 228 -11.24 -1.00 12.26
CA GLY A 228 -11.79 -1.59 13.48
C GLY A 228 -10.96 -2.75 14.02
N LEU A 229 -10.45 -3.65 13.18
CA LEU A 229 -9.52 -4.69 13.63
C LEU A 229 -8.20 -4.07 14.13
N GLY A 230 -7.67 -3.08 13.40
CA GLY A 230 -6.42 -2.39 13.70
C GLY A 230 -6.35 -1.81 15.11
N GLU A 231 -7.46 -1.27 15.60
CA GLU A 231 -7.60 -0.75 16.98
C GLU A 231 -7.29 -1.81 18.05
N HIS A 232 -7.66 -3.07 17.79
CA HIS A 232 -7.57 -4.17 18.76
C HIS A 232 -6.39 -5.11 18.51
N LEU A 233 -5.81 -5.14 17.31
CA LEU A 233 -4.70 -6.05 16.96
C LEU A 233 -3.48 -5.88 17.86
N GLY A 234 -3.20 -4.66 18.34
CA GLY A 234 -2.09 -4.39 19.26
C GLY A 234 -2.13 -5.17 20.58
N ARG A 235 -3.28 -5.78 20.91
CA ARG A 235 -3.50 -6.59 22.12
C ARG A 235 -3.15 -8.07 21.93
N LEU A 236 -2.99 -8.51 20.68
CA LEU A 236 -2.60 -9.87 20.35
C LEU A 236 -1.07 -10.04 20.47
N GLU A 237 -0.62 -11.29 20.57
CA GLU A 237 0.81 -11.63 20.45
C GLU A 237 1.31 -11.36 19.03
N LYS A 238 2.62 -11.11 18.89
CA LYS A 238 3.25 -10.75 17.61
C LYS A 238 3.01 -11.82 16.53
N GLU A 239 3.02 -13.09 16.90
CA GLU A 239 2.76 -14.22 16.01
C GLU A 239 1.32 -14.20 15.48
N ALA A 240 0.35 -13.89 16.34
CA ALA A 240 -1.05 -13.76 15.95
C ALA A 240 -1.29 -12.51 15.09
N GLN A 241 -0.67 -11.37 15.44
CA GLN A 241 -0.70 -10.15 14.63
C GLN A 241 -0.17 -10.43 13.21
N ARG A 242 1.00 -11.08 13.11
CA ARG A 242 1.59 -11.47 11.82
C ARG A 242 0.67 -12.38 11.02
N ARG A 243 0.11 -13.43 11.64
CA ARG A 243 -0.84 -14.34 10.97
C ARG A 243 -2.03 -13.58 10.39
N VAL A 244 -2.58 -12.61 11.11
CA VAL A 244 -3.70 -11.80 10.62
C VAL A 244 -3.27 -10.91 9.45
N LEU A 245 -2.13 -10.23 9.55
CA LEU A 245 -1.62 -9.36 8.49
C LEU A 245 -1.24 -10.14 7.21
N GLU A 246 -0.78 -11.38 7.33
CA GLU A 246 -0.46 -12.24 6.18
C GLU A 246 -1.70 -12.82 5.50
N ASN A 247 -2.73 -13.18 6.26
CA ASN A 247 -3.87 -13.94 5.75
C ASN A 247 -5.14 -13.10 5.50
N LEU A 248 -5.23 -11.87 6.01
CA LEU A 248 -6.33 -10.95 5.74
C LEU A 248 -5.84 -9.80 4.85
N SER A 249 -5.96 -9.97 3.53
CA SER A 249 -5.44 -9.03 2.51
C SER A 249 -5.99 -7.59 2.62
N ALA A 250 -7.17 -7.42 3.22
CA ALA A 250 -7.76 -6.11 3.47
C ALA A 250 -6.90 -5.24 4.40
N LEU A 251 -6.18 -5.84 5.36
CA LEU A 251 -5.37 -5.10 6.33
C LEU A 251 -4.11 -4.48 5.71
N PRO A 252 -3.21 -5.24 5.03
CA PRO A 252 -2.05 -4.65 4.37
C PRO A 252 -2.42 -3.57 3.36
N ALA A 253 -3.46 -3.81 2.54
CA ALA A 253 -3.93 -2.83 1.57
C ALA A 253 -4.38 -1.54 2.24
N ARG A 254 -5.10 -1.64 3.38
CA ARG A 254 -5.52 -0.48 4.16
C ARG A 254 -4.34 0.23 4.84
N ILE A 255 -3.37 -0.50 5.41
CA ILE A 255 -2.15 0.08 6.00
C ILE A 255 -1.41 0.91 4.95
N GLU A 256 -1.22 0.36 3.74
CA GLU A 256 -0.57 1.06 2.63
C GLU A 256 -1.35 2.31 2.21
N GLN A 257 -2.69 2.23 2.12
CA GLN A 257 -3.53 3.37 1.78
C GLN A 257 -3.43 4.48 2.83
N VAL A 258 -3.49 4.15 4.12
CA VAL A 258 -3.34 5.12 5.22
C VAL A 258 -1.94 5.74 5.19
N MET A 259 -0.89 4.93 5.03
CA MET A 259 0.48 5.44 4.91
C MET A 259 0.65 6.37 3.71
N ALA A 260 0.12 6.00 2.54
CA ALA A 260 0.18 6.82 1.34
C ALA A 260 -0.54 8.16 1.54
N GLY A 261 -1.77 8.14 2.06
CA GLY A 261 -2.53 9.36 2.37
C GLY A 261 -1.81 10.27 3.36
N CYS A 262 -1.28 9.72 4.47
CA CYS A 262 -0.49 10.51 5.41
C CYS A 262 0.79 11.08 4.76
N THR A 263 1.44 10.31 3.88
CA THR A 263 2.64 10.77 3.16
C THR A 263 2.31 11.92 2.21
N GLU A 264 1.22 11.82 1.45
CA GLU A 264 0.75 12.86 0.54
C GLU A 264 0.40 14.15 1.29
N GLU A 265 -0.36 14.04 2.39
CA GLU A 265 -0.73 15.19 3.22
C GLU A 265 0.50 15.87 3.85
N LEU A 266 1.45 15.10 4.39
CA LEU A 266 2.70 15.65 4.93
C LEU A 266 3.54 16.33 3.85
N ASN A 267 3.63 15.73 2.66
CA ASN A 267 4.37 16.31 1.55
C ASN A 267 3.72 17.62 1.09
N ALA A 268 2.40 17.64 0.92
CA ALA A 268 1.65 18.84 0.55
C ALA A 268 1.82 19.96 1.59
N TRP A 269 1.85 19.61 2.88
CA TRP A 269 2.15 20.56 3.94
C TRP A 269 3.59 21.08 3.85
N LEU A 270 4.58 20.20 3.70
CA LEU A 270 6.00 20.56 3.56
C LEU A 270 6.27 21.47 2.35
N GLU A 271 5.51 21.32 1.28
CA GLU A 271 5.61 22.12 0.05
C GLU A 271 5.11 23.54 0.22
N SER A 272 4.04 23.73 0.99
CA SER A 272 3.42 25.04 1.18
C SER A 272 3.93 25.77 2.42
N ALA A 273 4.46 25.07 3.42
CA ALA A 273 4.96 25.66 4.66
C ALA A 273 6.13 26.66 4.44
N PRO A 274 6.14 27.83 5.12
CA PRO A 274 5.21 28.29 6.15
C PRO A 274 4.01 29.10 5.63
N ARG A 275 3.76 29.12 4.32
CA ARG A 275 2.69 29.94 3.72
C ARG A 275 1.33 29.26 3.88
N TYR A 276 0.27 30.06 3.91
CA TYR A 276 -1.11 29.55 3.90
C TYR A 276 -1.33 28.61 2.68
N PRO A 277 -2.00 27.46 2.83
CA PRO A 277 -2.78 27.00 3.99
C PRO A 277 -2.00 26.21 5.06
N SER A 278 -0.67 26.13 4.98
CA SER A 278 0.17 25.36 5.92
C SER A 278 0.34 26.03 7.27
N THR A 279 -0.72 25.97 8.07
CA THR A 279 -0.75 26.43 9.45
C THR A 279 -0.21 25.36 10.42
N PRO A 280 0.16 25.75 11.66
CA PRO A 280 0.49 24.80 12.72
C PRO A 280 -0.64 23.78 12.97
N MET A 281 -1.89 24.24 12.93
CA MET A 281 -3.08 23.42 13.17
C MET A 281 -3.25 22.37 12.06
N ALA A 282 -3.04 22.74 10.79
CA ALA A 282 -3.07 21.79 9.68
C ALA A 282 -1.99 20.69 9.82
N LEU A 283 -0.80 21.03 10.34
CA LEU A 283 0.21 20.03 10.65
C LEU A 283 -0.21 19.16 11.84
N ALA A 284 -0.76 19.75 12.90
CA ALA A 284 -1.25 19.01 14.06
C ALA A 284 -2.30 17.96 13.62
N ASP A 285 -3.29 18.37 12.82
CA ASP A 285 -4.31 17.48 12.25
C ASP A 285 -3.67 16.34 11.46
N THR A 286 -2.67 16.65 10.64
CA THR A 286 -1.94 15.65 9.83
C THR A 286 -1.14 14.69 10.71
N LEU A 287 -0.49 15.18 11.77
CA LEU A 287 0.28 14.35 12.69
C LEU A 287 -0.62 13.49 13.58
N VAL A 288 -1.79 13.97 13.99
CA VAL A 288 -2.80 13.18 14.71
C VAL A 288 -3.29 12.02 13.84
N LYS A 289 -3.44 12.20 12.52
CA LYS A 289 -3.76 11.08 11.61
C LYS A 289 -2.68 9.98 11.62
N LEU A 290 -1.41 10.29 11.88
CA LEU A 290 -0.36 9.27 12.02
C LEU A 290 -0.52 8.42 13.29
N GLU A 291 -1.32 8.87 14.25
CA GLU A 291 -1.66 8.07 15.42
C GLU A 291 -2.61 6.91 15.09
N HIS A 292 -3.15 6.88 13.86
CA HIS A 292 -4.03 5.82 13.37
C HIS A 292 -3.49 4.42 13.76
N PRO A 293 -4.35 3.54 14.31
CA PRO A 293 -3.93 2.25 14.86
C PRO A 293 -3.14 1.39 13.87
N LEU A 294 -3.58 1.38 12.60
CA LEU A 294 -2.94 0.60 11.54
C LEU A 294 -1.50 1.03 11.22
N VAL A 295 -1.15 2.29 11.44
CA VAL A 295 0.21 2.79 11.19
C VAL A 295 1.22 2.10 12.12
N LYS A 296 0.80 1.50 13.25
CA LYS A 296 1.70 0.71 14.12
C LYS A 296 2.30 -0.49 13.38
N PHE A 297 1.60 -0.99 12.37
CA PHE A 297 1.98 -2.15 11.58
C PHE A 297 2.66 -1.78 10.26
N PHE A 298 3.11 -0.52 10.08
CA PHE A 298 3.81 -0.09 8.87
C PHE A 298 5.04 -0.95 8.54
N THR A 299 5.65 -1.59 9.54
CA THR A 299 6.79 -2.50 9.38
C THR A 299 6.45 -3.75 8.59
N GLU A 300 5.18 -4.13 8.53
CA GLU A 300 4.67 -5.34 7.89
C GLU A 300 4.28 -5.13 6.42
N VAL A 301 4.27 -3.88 5.93
CA VAL A 301 4.09 -3.56 4.50
C VAL A 301 5.18 -4.25 3.67
N LYS A 302 4.89 -4.72 2.45
CA LYS A 302 5.93 -5.39 1.63
C LYS A 302 6.74 -4.42 0.80
N GLU A 303 6.14 -3.31 0.38
CA GLU A 303 6.77 -2.32 -0.48
C GLU A 303 7.71 -1.40 0.31
N GLU A 304 9.02 -1.66 0.22
CA GLU A 304 10.06 -0.87 0.90
C GLU A 304 10.05 0.61 0.49
N ALA A 305 9.77 0.91 -0.79
CA ALA A 305 9.72 2.27 -1.29
C ALA A 305 8.61 3.10 -0.61
N LYS A 306 7.41 2.52 -0.42
CA LYS A 306 6.31 3.19 0.30
C LYS A 306 6.67 3.43 1.77
N LYS A 307 7.31 2.47 2.44
CA LYS A 307 7.79 2.66 3.83
C LYS A 307 8.84 3.75 3.93
N GLU A 308 9.82 3.75 3.03
CA GLU A 308 10.90 4.73 3.04
C GLU A 308 10.32 6.13 2.78
N SER A 309 9.44 6.26 1.79
CA SER A 309 8.72 7.50 1.49
C SER A 309 7.97 8.04 2.72
N PHE A 310 7.16 7.20 3.35
CA PHE A 310 6.43 7.52 4.57
C PHE A 310 7.35 8.00 5.69
N LEU A 311 8.40 7.24 6.00
CA LEU A 311 9.33 7.60 7.08
C LEU A 311 10.10 8.89 6.76
N VAL A 312 10.45 9.15 5.50
CA VAL A 312 11.14 10.40 5.12
C VAL A 312 10.22 11.60 5.31
N ALA A 313 8.96 11.51 4.87
CA ALA A 313 7.98 12.58 5.06
C ALA A 313 7.77 12.89 6.55
N VAL A 314 7.57 11.86 7.38
CA VAL A 314 7.43 12.02 8.84
C VAL A 314 8.69 12.64 9.43
N ALA A 315 9.88 12.12 9.12
CA ALA A 315 11.13 12.62 9.69
C ALA A 315 11.40 14.08 9.34
N LEU A 316 11.05 14.52 8.13
CA LEU A 316 11.22 15.89 7.69
C LEU A 316 10.22 16.85 8.31
N ALA A 317 8.97 16.44 8.46
CA ALA A 317 7.98 17.22 9.22
C ALA A 317 8.45 17.41 10.68
N LEU A 318 8.90 16.34 11.34
CA LEU A 318 9.42 16.39 12.71
C LEU A 318 10.72 17.21 12.82
N GLN A 319 11.64 17.10 11.85
CA GLN A 319 12.85 17.94 11.81
C GLN A 319 12.49 19.41 11.60
N GLY A 320 11.52 19.71 10.73
CA GLY A 320 10.97 21.04 10.50
C GLY A 320 10.42 21.64 11.79
N LEU A 321 9.60 20.89 12.54
CA LEU A 321 9.09 21.29 13.86
C LEU A 321 10.20 21.64 14.86
N ARG A 322 11.25 20.82 14.93
CA ARG A 322 12.36 21.04 15.87
C ARG A 322 13.24 22.23 15.51
N THR A 323 13.29 22.61 14.24
CA THR A 323 14.24 23.60 13.71
C THR A 323 13.52 24.87 13.23
N ARG A 324 12.97 24.83 12.01
CA ARG A 324 12.37 25.97 11.31
C ARG A 324 11.06 26.45 11.95
N PHE A 325 10.30 25.52 12.52
CA PHE A 325 8.96 25.76 13.03
C PHE A 325 8.88 25.62 14.55
N ARG A 326 10.00 25.82 15.27
CA ARG A 326 10.05 25.69 16.73
C ARG A 326 9.05 26.62 17.43
N TRP A 327 8.78 27.78 16.86
CA TRP A 327 7.77 28.72 17.37
C TRP A 327 6.36 28.12 17.36
N MET A 328 6.04 27.23 16.41
CA MET A 328 4.73 26.57 16.34
C MET A 328 4.51 25.66 17.55
N CYS A 329 5.55 24.91 17.97
CA CYS A 329 5.51 24.08 19.16
C CYS A 329 5.35 24.88 20.46
N ALA A 330 5.82 26.14 20.48
CA ALA A 330 5.65 27.02 21.63
C ALA A 330 4.21 27.54 21.76
N VAL A 331 3.47 27.61 20.65
CA VAL A 331 2.06 28.01 20.63
C VAL A 331 1.14 26.80 20.86
N GLU A 332 1.47 25.65 20.26
CA GLU A 332 0.68 24.42 20.32
C GLU A 332 1.46 23.30 21.02
N LEU A 333 1.28 23.14 22.34
CA LEU A 333 2.00 22.15 23.13
C LEU A 333 1.68 20.70 22.73
N GLU A 334 0.44 20.46 22.27
CA GLU A 334 0.01 19.15 21.76
C GLU A 334 0.87 18.72 20.56
N LEU A 335 1.21 19.65 19.68
CA LEU A 335 2.06 19.41 18.52
C LEU A 335 3.46 18.93 18.93
N GLU A 336 4.04 19.51 19.99
CA GLU A 336 5.33 19.08 20.53
C GLU A 336 5.24 17.66 21.11
N ASN A 337 4.16 17.36 21.86
CA ASN A 337 3.94 16.06 22.47
C ASN A 337 3.73 14.96 21.43
N THR A 338 2.85 15.20 20.46
CA THR A 338 2.63 14.30 19.31
C THR A 338 3.93 14.13 18.54
N GLY A 339 4.69 15.20 18.28
CA GLY A 339 5.99 15.10 17.61
C GLY A 339 6.99 14.20 18.34
N LYS A 340 7.09 14.31 19.67
CA LYS A 340 7.95 13.43 20.51
C LYS A 340 7.47 11.98 20.49
N GLU A 341 6.17 11.74 20.55
CA GLU A 341 5.62 10.38 20.55
C GLU A 341 5.80 9.70 19.18
N LEU A 342 5.58 10.42 18.08
CA LEU A 342 5.87 9.92 16.73
C LEU A 342 7.37 9.64 16.55
N GLN A 343 8.25 10.53 17.05
CA GLN A 343 9.70 10.29 17.03
C GLN A 343 10.06 9.01 17.81
N ARG A 344 9.45 8.81 18.98
CA ARG A 344 9.63 7.60 19.79
C ARG A 344 9.18 6.36 19.01
N ARG A 345 8.00 6.41 18.41
CA ARG A 345 7.35 5.28 17.73
C ARG A 345 8.07 4.84 16.45
N PHE A 346 8.50 5.78 15.61
CA PHE A 346 9.06 5.46 14.29
C PHE A 346 10.59 5.46 14.26
N PHE A 347 11.23 6.21 15.15
CA PHE A 347 12.67 6.47 15.08
C PHE A 347 13.42 6.17 16.38
N THR A 348 12.89 5.31 17.23
CA THR A 348 13.62 4.76 18.38
C THR A 348 13.90 3.29 18.17
N VAL A 349 15.16 2.90 18.36
CA VAL A 349 15.59 1.51 18.32
C VAL A 349 15.95 1.07 19.72
N GLU A 350 15.42 -0.08 20.14
CA GLU A 350 15.72 -0.67 21.45
C GLU A 350 17.24 -0.80 21.64
N GLY A 351 17.75 -0.26 22.75
CA GLY A 351 19.19 -0.23 23.06
C GLY A 351 20.04 0.85 22.36
N GLN A 352 19.54 1.52 21.30
CA GLN A 352 20.27 2.61 20.62
C GLN A 352 19.66 4.00 20.88
N GLY A 353 18.38 4.06 21.27
CA GLY A 353 17.67 5.32 21.49
C GLY A 353 17.20 5.97 20.19
N PRO A 354 17.02 7.31 20.17
CA PRO A 354 16.50 8.03 19.00
C PRO A 354 17.53 8.07 17.86
N VAL A 355 17.15 7.59 16.68
CA VAL A 355 18.01 7.49 15.49
C VAL A 355 17.58 8.39 14.33
N MET A 356 16.49 9.15 14.48
CA MET A 356 15.87 9.96 13.42
C MET A 356 16.87 10.82 12.65
N ASP A 357 17.64 11.66 13.34
CA ASP A 357 18.51 12.66 12.71
C ASP A 357 19.64 11.99 11.90
N ARG A 358 20.24 10.93 12.44
CA ARG A 358 21.29 10.14 11.77
C ARG A 358 20.71 9.39 10.56
N TRP A 359 19.55 8.77 10.73
CA TRP A 359 18.87 8.03 9.69
C TRP A 359 18.48 8.95 8.53
N LEU A 360 17.82 10.07 8.84
CA LEU A 360 17.38 11.05 7.85
C LEU A 360 18.57 11.65 7.10
N SER A 361 19.63 12.07 7.81
CA SER A 361 20.85 12.58 7.17
C SER A 361 21.47 11.58 6.19
N SER A 362 21.47 10.29 6.54
CA SER A 362 21.96 9.24 5.64
C SER A 362 21.08 9.09 4.40
N ARG A 363 19.76 9.20 4.55
CA ARG A 363 18.78 9.08 3.45
C ARG A 363 18.83 10.28 2.53
N LEU A 364 18.91 11.50 3.07
CA LEU A 364 19.12 12.72 2.29
C LEU A 364 20.39 12.62 1.45
N LYS A 365 21.52 12.18 2.04
CA LYS A 365 22.78 11.97 1.28
C LYS A 365 22.61 10.95 0.14
N LYS A 366 21.91 9.83 0.40
CA LYS A 366 21.62 8.82 -0.62
C LYS A 366 20.81 9.40 -1.77
N TYR A 367 19.70 10.08 -1.49
CA TYR A 367 18.85 10.68 -2.52
C TYR A 367 19.59 11.74 -3.35
N ASN A 368 20.35 12.61 -2.70
CA ASN A 368 21.15 13.62 -3.37
C ASN A 368 22.20 13.00 -4.31
N ALA A 369 22.92 11.97 -3.85
CA ALA A 369 23.88 11.25 -4.68
C ALA A 369 23.20 10.54 -5.86
N GLU A 370 22.05 9.91 -5.62
CA GLU A 370 21.28 9.21 -6.66
C GLU A 370 20.75 10.17 -7.72
N VAL A 371 20.19 11.31 -7.31
CA VAL A 371 19.72 12.39 -8.21
C VAL A 371 20.89 12.92 -9.03
N ALA A 372 22.03 13.22 -8.40
CA ALA A 372 23.22 13.69 -9.11
C ALA A 372 23.74 12.66 -10.12
N ALA A 373 23.79 11.38 -9.74
CA ALA A 373 24.26 10.30 -10.62
C ALA A 373 23.32 10.05 -11.79
N ARG A 374 22.00 9.95 -11.55
CA ARG A 374 21.00 9.73 -12.60
C ARG A 374 20.92 10.91 -13.56
N THR A 375 20.92 12.13 -13.04
CA THR A 375 20.96 13.35 -13.86
C THR A 375 22.23 13.39 -14.69
N SER A 376 23.38 13.02 -14.13
CA SER A 376 24.64 12.90 -14.88
C SER A 376 24.57 11.88 -16.02
N ALA A 377 24.01 10.71 -15.75
CA ALA A 377 23.89 9.64 -16.74
C ALA A 377 22.96 10.04 -17.89
N LEU A 378 21.81 10.65 -17.56
CA LEU A 378 20.85 11.09 -18.56
C LEU A 378 21.33 12.32 -19.34
N ALA A 379 22.04 13.25 -18.69
CA ALA A 379 22.63 14.42 -19.34
C ALA A 379 23.85 14.09 -20.22
N ALA A 380 24.37 12.86 -20.17
CA ALA A 380 25.38 12.39 -21.11
C ALA A 380 24.82 12.21 -22.53
N GLU A 381 23.50 12.02 -22.67
CA GLU A 381 22.81 12.01 -23.96
C GLU A 381 22.46 13.46 -24.35
N PRO A 382 22.96 13.99 -25.49
CA PRO A 382 22.75 15.39 -25.88
C PRO A 382 21.28 15.80 -25.95
N SER A 383 20.43 14.96 -26.55
CA SER A 383 18.99 15.24 -26.69
C SER A 383 18.27 15.34 -25.33
N ARG A 384 18.58 14.45 -24.39
CA ARG A 384 18.02 14.49 -23.02
C ARG A 384 18.56 15.67 -22.23
N SER A 385 19.84 15.97 -22.39
CA SER A 385 20.49 17.13 -21.77
C SER A 385 19.84 18.44 -22.22
N GLU A 386 19.62 18.61 -23.52
CA GLU A 386 18.93 19.77 -24.08
C GLU A 386 17.48 19.87 -23.60
N ALA A 387 16.74 18.76 -23.60
CA ALA A 387 15.36 18.72 -23.12
C ALA A 387 15.26 19.12 -21.63
N LEU A 388 16.15 18.60 -20.77
CA LEU A 388 16.19 18.97 -19.36
C LEU A 388 16.58 20.44 -19.18
N ARG A 389 17.60 20.91 -19.92
CA ARG A 389 18.02 22.32 -19.90
C ARG A 389 16.85 23.25 -20.24
N ASP A 390 16.13 22.95 -21.32
CA ASP A 390 15.05 23.82 -21.79
C ASP A 390 13.85 23.79 -20.83
N ARG A 391 13.55 22.62 -20.24
CA ARG A 391 12.56 22.52 -19.14
C ARG A 391 12.98 23.35 -17.93
N LEU A 392 14.24 23.30 -17.51
CA LEU A 392 14.73 24.08 -16.38
C LEU A 392 14.73 25.59 -16.68
N ARG A 393 15.11 26.00 -17.89
CA ARG A 393 15.11 27.42 -18.31
C ARG A 393 13.74 28.08 -18.18
N GLN A 394 12.67 27.35 -18.52
CA GLN A 394 11.29 27.86 -18.44
C GLN A 394 10.84 28.22 -17.01
N LEU A 395 11.54 27.72 -15.99
CA LEU A 395 11.21 27.98 -14.58
C LEU A 395 11.82 29.28 -14.05
N PHE A 396 12.85 29.81 -14.72
CA PHE A 396 13.54 31.01 -14.26
C PHE A 396 12.87 32.25 -14.85
N PRO A 397 12.59 33.29 -14.03
CA PRO A 397 12.11 34.56 -14.54
C PRO A 397 13.12 35.20 -15.50
N ALA A 398 12.61 35.98 -16.46
CA ALA A 398 13.46 36.77 -17.33
C ALA A 398 14.30 37.76 -16.52
N ARG A 399 15.56 37.92 -16.90
CA ARG A 399 16.44 38.91 -16.30
C ARG A 399 16.00 40.31 -16.72
N SER A 400 16.04 41.25 -15.78
CA SER A 400 15.85 42.67 -16.06
C SER A 400 17.19 43.38 -15.95
N GLU A 401 17.54 44.23 -16.92
CA GLU A 401 18.72 45.10 -16.80
C GLU A 401 18.51 46.22 -15.76
N ALA A 402 17.25 46.61 -15.55
CA ALA A 402 16.89 47.66 -14.61
C ALA A 402 16.95 47.21 -13.14
N ASP A 403 16.88 45.90 -12.88
CA ASP A 403 16.88 45.32 -11.53
C ASP A 403 17.87 44.13 -11.46
N PRO A 404 19.04 44.29 -10.81
CA PRO A 404 20.02 43.22 -10.69
C PRO A 404 19.53 42.02 -9.85
N GLU A 405 18.48 42.21 -9.05
CA GLU A 405 17.83 41.15 -8.28
C GLU A 405 16.75 40.40 -9.09
N ALA A 406 16.35 40.92 -10.26
CA ALA A 406 15.40 40.23 -11.13
C ALA A 406 16.01 38.96 -11.75
N GLY A 407 15.22 37.89 -11.76
CA GLY A 407 15.61 36.59 -12.35
C GLY A 407 16.23 35.60 -11.36
N TRP A 408 16.50 35.99 -10.11
CA TRP A 408 16.95 35.06 -9.08
C TRP A 408 15.80 34.19 -8.57
N LEU A 409 16.02 32.88 -8.58
CA LEU A 409 15.15 31.87 -8.02
C LEU A 409 15.85 31.22 -6.80
N PRO A 410 15.19 31.10 -5.63
CA PRO A 410 15.76 30.39 -4.49
C PRO A 410 15.94 28.89 -4.77
N LEU A 411 17.06 28.35 -4.32
CA LEU A 411 17.40 26.92 -4.36
C LEU A 411 17.27 26.23 -2.99
N ASP A 412 16.86 26.97 -1.95
CA ASP A 412 16.63 26.42 -0.62
C ASP A 412 15.23 25.81 -0.50
N GLY A 413 15.17 24.52 -0.19
CA GLY A 413 13.92 23.80 0.11
C GLY A 413 13.16 23.30 -1.12
N PRO A 414 11.87 22.94 -0.97
CA PRO A 414 11.03 22.57 -2.10
C PRO A 414 10.82 23.80 -3.01
N GLY A 415 11.40 23.76 -4.20
CA GLY A 415 11.32 24.83 -5.18
C GLY A 415 11.10 24.30 -6.59
N ALA A 416 10.69 25.18 -7.51
CA ALA A 416 10.31 24.81 -8.88
C ALA A 416 11.38 23.97 -9.60
N VAL A 417 12.66 24.28 -9.38
CA VAL A 417 13.80 23.52 -9.95
C VAL A 417 13.85 22.10 -9.39
N ALA A 418 13.69 21.92 -8.07
CA ALA A 418 13.65 20.60 -7.45
C ALA A 418 12.46 19.79 -7.97
N SER A 419 11.28 20.40 -8.06
CA SER A 419 10.05 19.78 -8.59
C SER A 419 10.23 19.31 -10.03
N ALA A 420 10.72 20.19 -10.90
CA ALA A 420 10.91 19.86 -12.31
C ALA A 420 11.98 18.78 -12.53
N LEU A 421 13.05 18.81 -11.73
CA LEU A 421 14.11 17.80 -11.80
C LEU A 421 13.60 16.43 -11.36
N VAL A 422 12.89 16.34 -10.23
CA VAL A 422 12.31 15.08 -9.74
C VAL A 422 11.27 14.54 -10.72
N ALA A 423 10.38 15.41 -11.24
CA ALA A 423 9.38 15.00 -12.23
C ALA A 423 10.03 14.43 -13.49
N TRP A 424 11.05 15.11 -14.04
CA TRP A 424 11.78 14.64 -15.20
C TRP A 424 12.51 13.31 -14.96
N LEU A 425 13.10 13.12 -13.76
CA LEU A 425 13.71 11.85 -13.38
C LEU A 425 12.69 10.72 -13.24
N GLY A 426 11.49 11.02 -12.71
CA GLY A 426 10.39 10.05 -12.63
C GLY A 426 9.88 9.62 -14.00
N GLU A 427 9.76 10.55 -14.94
CA GLU A 427 9.42 10.28 -16.35
C GLU A 427 10.51 9.43 -17.05
N SER A 428 11.78 9.69 -16.73
CA SER A 428 12.93 9.06 -17.38
C SER A 428 13.37 7.73 -16.76
N SER A 429 12.93 7.42 -15.53
CA SER A 429 13.37 6.24 -14.77
C SER A 429 12.18 5.65 -13.99
N PRO A 430 11.46 4.66 -14.56
CA PRO A 430 10.38 3.97 -13.88
C PRO A 430 10.82 3.42 -12.52
N GLY A 431 10.05 3.71 -11.47
CA GLY A 431 10.35 3.30 -10.10
C GLY A 431 11.35 4.18 -9.35
N PHE A 432 11.87 5.26 -9.95
CA PHE A 432 12.62 6.26 -9.21
C PHE A 432 11.68 7.05 -8.28
N PHE A 433 12.06 7.16 -7.02
CA PHE A 433 11.35 7.94 -6.02
C PHE A 433 12.35 8.79 -5.22
N CYS A 434 12.12 10.10 -5.20
CA CYS A 434 12.87 11.05 -4.40
C CYS A 434 11.94 12.21 -4.05
N PRO A 435 11.56 12.41 -2.79
CA PRO A 435 10.73 13.54 -2.43
C PRO A 435 11.49 14.85 -2.70
N GLN A 436 10.85 15.83 -3.32
CA GLN A 436 11.52 17.06 -3.76
C GLN A 436 12.19 17.87 -2.64
N HIS A 437 11.62 17.84 -1.44
CA HIS A 437 12.17 18.49 -0.24
C HIS A 437 13.44 17.80 0.31
N THR A 438 13.85 16.66 -0.26
CA THR A 438 15.11 15.99 0.12
C THR A 438 16.31 16.49 -0.66
N LEU A 439 16.08 17.26 -1.74
CA LEU A 439 17.16 17.78 -2.56
C LEU A 439 17.85 18.93 -1.83
N SER A 440 19.16 18.74 -1.63
CA SER A 440 20.03 19.78 -1.11
C SER A 440 20.31 20.81 -2.19
N ARG A 441 20.51 22.04 -1.74
CA ARG A 441 20.97 23.16 -2.54
C ARG A 441 22.21 22.81 -3.36
N GLU A 442 23.18 22.10 -2.76
CA GLU A 442 24.44 21.72 -3.40
C GLU A 442 24.19 20.80 -4.62
N THR A 443 23.23 19.87 -4.51
CA THR A 443 22.83 19.02 -5.64
C THR A 443 22.17 19.84 -6.74
N LEU A 444 21.27 20.77 -6.41
CA LEU A 444 20.59 21.61 -7.40
C LEU A 444 21.60 22.51 -8.13
N VAL A 445 22.50 23.17 -7.40
CA VAL A 445 23.60 23.96 -7.99
C VAL A 445 24.47 23.09 -8.88
N GLY A 446 24.87 21.91 -8.41
CA GLY A 446 25.68 20.97 -9.18
C GLY A 446 25.00 20.47 -10.46
N VAL A 447 23.66 20.33 -10.46
CA VAL A 447 22.89 20.01 -11.67
C VAL A 447 22.85 21.20 -12.63
N LEU A 448 22.56 22.41 -12.14
CA LEU A 448 22.49 23.61 -12.98
C LEU A 448 23.84 23.94 -13.63
N GLN A 449 24.94 23.82 -12.89
CA GLN A 449 26.29 24.08 -13.39
C GLN A 449 26.74 23.13 -14.51
N ARG A 450 26.13 21.94 -14.63
CA ARG A 450 26.43 21.00 -15.74
C ARG A 450 26.00 21.54 -17.10
N PHE A 451 25.02 22.45 -17.14
CA PHE A 451 24.61 23.12 -18.37
C PHE A 451 25.47 24.35 -18.67
N GLY A 452 26.64 24.49 -18.02
CA GLY A 452 27.62 25.53 -18.30
C GLY A 452 27.07 26.94 -18.08
N ARG A 453 27.25 27.82 -19.07
CA ARG A 453 26.91 29.25 -18.99
C ARG A 453 25.40 29.55 -19.01
N HIS A 454 24.55 28.54 -19.06
CA HIS A 454 23.10 28.74 -19.13
C HIS A 454 22.47 29.13 -17.79
N PHE A 455 23.13 28.78 -16.68
CA PHE A 455 22.67 29.12 -15.34
C PHE A 455 23.83 29.72 -14.55
N GLU A 456 23.52 30.72 -13.73
CA GLU A 456 24.44 31.35 -12.80
C GLU A 456 23.92 31.10 -11.38
N ALA A 457 24.76 30.61 -10.49
CA ALA A 457 24.46 30.49 -9.06
C ALA A 457 25.15 31.64 -8.32
N ASP A 458 24.50 32.15 -7.27
CA ASP A 458 25.12 33.16 -6.41
C ASP A 458 26.33 32.57 -5.65
N PRO A 459 27.21 33.40 -5.07
CA PRO A 459 28.40 32.92 -4.36
C PRO A 459 28.10 31.97 -3.20
N HIS A 460 26.91 32.08 -2.59
CA HIS A 460 26.47 31.21 -1.51
C HIS A 460 25.71 29.96 -1.99
N GLY A 461 25.44 29.85 -3.29
CA GLY A 461 24.63 28.80 -3.92
C GLY A 461 23.15 28.79 -3.52
N SER A 462 22.69 29.80 -2.76
CA SER A 462 21.32 29.94 -2.25
C SER A 462 20.29 30.25 -3.32
N ARG A 463 20.71 30.87 -4.43
CA ARG A 463 19.86 31.33 -5.52
C ARG A 463 20.53 31.06 -6.86
N ALA A 464 19.73 30.84 -7.89
CA ALA A 464 20.22 30.75 -9.26
C ALA A 464 19.39 31.62 -10.21
N ARG A 465 19.97 32.01 -11.33
CA ARG A 465 19.31 32.73 -12.42
C ARG A 465 19.77 32.22 -13.78
N LEU A 466 19.11 32.65 -14.84
CA LEU A 466 19.60 32.42 -16.20
C LEU A 466 20.92 33.18 -16.40
N GLY A 467 21.92 32.47 -16.93
CA GLY A 467 23.19 33.09 -17.28
C GLY A 467 23.02 34.12 -18.40
N THR A 468 23.82 35.19 -18.36
CA THR A 468 23.86 36.16 -19.46
C THR A 468 24.20 35.40 -20.74
N PRO A 469 23.43 35.53 -21.84
CA PRO A 469 23.88 35.04 -23.13
C PRO A 469 25.24 35.69 -23.35
N SER A 470 26.29 34.90 -23.23
CA SER A 470 27.65 35.35 -23.49
C SER A 470 27.58 35.96 -24.88
N ALA A 471 27.87 37.27 -25.00
CA ALA A 471 28.22 37.84 -26.28
C ALA A 471 29.16 36.81 -26.92
N GLU A 472 28.77 36.34 -28.10
CA GLU A 472 29.56 35.42 -28.90
C GLU A 472 31.02 35.86 -28.78
N PRO A 473 31.95 34.97 -28.37
CA PRO A 473 33.35 35.36 -28.29
C PRO A 473 33.66 36.06 -29.62
N PRO A 474 34.20 37.29 -29.59
CA PRO A 474 34.40 38.06 -30.81
C PRO A 474 35.06 37.12 -31.82
N PRO A 475 34.56 37.06 -33.07
CA PRO A 475 35.09 36.15 -34.08
C PRO A 475 36.61 36.25 -34.01
N PRO A 476 37.34 35.10 -33.99
CA PRO A 476 38.77 35.09 -33.72
C PRO A 476 39.40 36.21 -34.53
N GLY A 477 39.81 37.27 -33.82
CA GLY A 477 40.35 38.45 -34.48
C GLY A 477 41.47 37.98 -35.37
N ASP A 478 41.53 38.53 -36.59
CA ASP A 478 42.56 38.19 -37.57
C ASP A 478 43.91 38.03 -36.84
N PRO A 479 44.66 36.95 -37.12
CA PRO A 479 45.93 36.71 -36.46
C PRO A 479 46.76 37.99 -36.52
N PRO A 480 47.38 38.42 -35.40
CA PRO A 480 48.18 39.64 -35.39
C PRO A 480 49.15 39.58 -36.58
N PRO A 481 49.26 40.67 -37.36
CA PRO A 481 50.09 40.67 -38.56
C PRO A 481 51.49 40.16 -38.20
N PRO A 482 52.08 39.26 -39.01
CA PRO A 482 53.37 38.68 -38.71
C PRO A 482 54.37 39.80 -38.38
N PRO A 483 55.21 39.64 -37.35
CA PRO A 483 56.19 40.64 -36.98
C PRO A 483 57.00 41.01 -38.21
N ARG A 484 57.01 42.31 -38.56
CA ARG A 484 57.77 42.83 -39.70
C ARG A 484 59.21 42.33 -39.58
N GLN A 485 59.65 41.53 -40.55
CA GLN A 485 61.05 41.10 -40.62
C GLN A 485 61.94 42.35 -40.60
N PRO A 486 62.97 42.40 -39.75
CA PRO A 486 63.93 43.49 -39.79
C PRO A 486 64.58 43.55 -41.18
N PRO A 487 64.81 44.76 -41.72
CA PRO A 487 65.43 44.92 -43.03
C PRO A 487 66.81 44.23 -43.05
N PRO A 488 67.19 43.60 -44.17
CA PRO A 488 68.48 42.93 -44.28
C PRO A 488 69.63 43.91 -44.03
N PRO A 489 70.70 43.48 -43.34
CA PRO A 489 71.85 44.33 -43.04
C PRO A 489 72.46 44.85 -44.34
N GLN A 490 72.65 46.17 -44.41
CA GLN A 490 73.35 46.81 -45.52
C GLN A 490 74.79 46.29 -45.60
N PRO A 491 75.30 45.98 -46.80
CA PRO A 491 76.69 45.56 -46.95
C PRO A 491 77.62 46.72 -46.55
N PRO A 492 78.77 46.42 -45.91
CA PRO A 492 79.72 47.44 -45.47
C PRO A 492 80.30 48.19 -46.69
N PRO A 493 80.62 49.49 -46.52
CA PRO A 493 81.24 50.29 -47.57
C PRO A 493 82.60 49.69 -47.94
N GLN A 494 82.80 49.43 -49.23
CA GLN A 494 84.10 49.04 -49.76
C GLN A 494 85.03 50.25 -49.80
N LEU A 495 86.25 50.07 -49.26
CA LEU A 495 87.38 51.00 -49.35
C LEU A 495 88.11 50.83 -50.68
#